data_AF-A0A0R3TV33-F1
#
_entry.id   AF-A0A0R3TV33-F1
#
_cell.length_a   1.000
_cell.length_b   1.000
_cell.length_c   1.000
_cell.angle_alpha   90.00
_cell.angle_beta   90.00
_cell.angle_gamma   90.00
#
_symmetry.space_group_name_H-M   'P 1'
#
loop_
_entity.id
_entity.type
_entity.pdbx_description
1 polymer ?
#
loop_
_entity_poly.entity_id
_entity_poly.type
_entity_poly.pdbx_seq_one_letter_code
_entity_poly.pdbx_strand_id
1 'polypeptide(L)'
;MLISKGFFARFSKRRRTLLDEVLQSAKVGDKMELTFANWRRAMKSAGYSEMEAAFIFQKYDRDGDNMLDFLECRKMREDFSLGLAFQPMDSDDEEKTKDTESTNLDSNKDVFADREDCEELNERIVQVEEGMNNIVRQISSIIGNIERTERARRENEHALMKGII
;
A
#
# COMPACT_ATOMS: atom_id res chain seq x y z
N MET A 1 -12.91 -11.25 -9.09
CA MET A 1 -12.37 -12.60 -8.85
C MET A 1 -12.53 -12.89 -7.35
N LEU A 2 -13.46 -13.78 -6.99
CA LEU A 2 -13.80 -14.11 -5.61
C LEU A 2 -12.76 -15.08 -5.04
N ILE A 3 -11.95 -14.65 -4.08
CA ILE A 3 -11.14 -15.56 -3.27
C ILE A 3 -11.61 -15.46 -1.81
N SER A 4 -12.54 -16.36 -1.51
CA SER A 4 -12.58 -17.19 -0.31
C SER A 4 -12.64 -16.56 1.08
N LYS A 5 -13.87 -16.24 1.50
CA LYS A 5 -14.30 -16.25 2.91
C LYS A 5 -14.13 -17.64 3.59
N GLY A 6 -13.91 -18.71 2.82
CA GLY A 6 -13.65 -20.07 3.31
C GLY A 6 -12.17 -20.48 3.37
N PHE A 7 -11.21 -19.63 2.97
CA PHE A 7 -9.79 -20.01 2.98
C PHE A 7 -9.18 -19.98 4.38
N PHE A 8 -9.73 -19.13 5.26
CA PHE A 8 -9.24 -18.94 6.62
C PHE A 8 -9.61 -20.06 7.60
N ALA A 9 -10.61 -20.88 7.27
CA ALA A 9 -11.11 -21.94 8.14
C ALA A 9 -10.15 -23.14 8.31
N ARG A 10 -8.99 -23.15 7.62
CA ARG A 10 -8.02 -24.28 7.66
C ARG A 10 -6.69 -23.95 8.35
N PHE A 11 -6.55 -22.77 8.96
CA PHE A 11 -5.29 -22.40 9.60
C PHE A 11 -5.16 -23.07 10.98
N SER A 12 -4.36 -24.13 10.98
CA SER A 12 -4.14 -25.05 12.09
C SER A 12 -3.88 -24.37 13.44
N LYS A 13 -4.63 -24.86 14.44
CA LYS A 13 -4.51 -24.70 15.89
C LYS A 13 -3.10 -25.03 16.42
N ARG A 14 -2.15 -24.10 16.30
CA ARG A 14 -0.92 -24.09 17.11
C ARG A 14 -0.69 -22.70 17.63
N ARG A 15 -0.46 -22.58 18.94
CA ARG A 15 -0.01 -21.36 19.62
C ARG A 15 1.19 -20.81 18.84
N ARG A 16 0.95 -19.79 18.01
CA ARG A 16 1.97 -19.20 17.14
C ARG A 16 2.87 -18.38 18.04
N THR A 17 4.18 -18.65 18.00
CA THR A 17 5.17 -17.78 18.64
C THR A 17 5.02 -16.38 18.08
N LEU A 18 5.06 -15.36 18.94
CA LEU A 18 4.96 -13.97 18.51
C LEU A 18 6.03 -13.73 17.44
N LEU A 19 5.65 -13.10 16.34
CA LEU A 19 6.52 -12.94 15.18
C LEU A 19 7.80 -12.14 15.52
N ASP A 20 7.77 -11.28 16.54
CA ASP A 20 8.99 -10.69 17.11
C ASP A 20 9.96 -11.75 17.69
N GLU A 21 9.45 -12.73 18.44
CA GLU A 21 10.23 -13.86 18.96
C GLU A 21 10.79 -14.75 17.83
N VAL A 22 10.04 -14.88 16.74
CA VAL A 22 10.48 -15.59 15.52
C VAL A 22 11.64 -14.87 14.84
N LEU A 23 11.58 -13.54 14.75
CA LEU A 23 12.62 -12.74 14.13
C LEU A 23 13.86 -12.62 15.01
N GLN A 24 13.67 -12.57 16.34
CA GLN A 24 14.75 -12.61 17.31
C GLN A 24 15.44 -13.99 17.33
N SER A 25 14.68 -15.08 17.36
CA SER A 25 15.23 -16.45 17.32
C SER A 25 15.97 -16.74 16.01
N ALA A 26 15.53 -16.15 14.89
CA ALA A 26 16.22 -16.24 13.61
C ALA A 26 17.48 -15.35 13.52
N LYS A 27 17.82 -14.56 14.54
CA LYS A 27 18.89 -13.54 14.52
C LYS A 27 18.71 -12.52 13.39
N VAL A 28 17.46 -12.23 13.07
CA VAL A 28 17.07 -11.32 11.98
C VAL A 28 16.57 -9.98 12.54
N GLY A 29 16.04 -9.97 13.77
CA GLY A 29 15.48 -8.77 14.39
C GLY A 29 16.46 -7.61 14.62
N ASP A 30 17.78 -7.86 14.61
CA ASP A 30 18.82 -6.85 14.85
C ASP A 30 19.48 -6.32 13.58
N LYS A 31 19.06 -6.81 12.41
CA LYS A 31 19.59 -6.31 11.14
C LYS A 31 18.85 -5.04 10.74
N MET A 32 19.64 -4.06 10.27
CA MET A 32 19.14 -2.77 9.79
C MET A 32 18.24 -2.92 8.54
N GLU A 33 18.37 -4.05 7.84
CA GLU A 33 17.62 -4.40 6.64
C GLU A 33 17.21 -5.88 6.68
N LEU A 34 15.97 -6.15 6.31
CA LEU A 34 15.38 -7.48 6.31
C LEU A 34 14.83 -7.86 4.93
N THR A 35 15.63 -8.61 4.18
CA THR A 35 15.24 -9.16 2.87
C THR A 35 14.18 -10.26 2.98
N PHE A 36 13.30 -10.33 1.98
CA PHE A 36 12.24 -11.33 1.90
C PHE A 36 12.74 -12.78 2.06
N ALA A 37 13.93 -13.11 1.55
CA ALA A 37 14.51 -14.44 1.69
C ALA A 37 14.81 -14.83 3.15
N ASN A 38 15.31 -13.88 3.95
CA ASN A 38 15.61 -14.11 5.36
C ASN A 38 14.32 -14.14 6.19
N TRP A 39 13.38 -13.25 5.87
CA TRP A 39 12.03 -13.25 6.43
C TRP A 39 11.32 -14.59 6.22
N ARG A 40 11.27 -15.07 4.97
CA ARG A 40 10.64 -16.33 4.60
C ARG A 40 11.28 -17.51 5.33
N ARG A 41 12.60 -17.50 5.52
CA ARG A 41 13.30 -18.54 6.28
C ARG A 41 12.88 -18.53 7.75
N ALA A 42 12.85 -17.36 8.39
CA ALA A 42 12.43 -17.19 9.78
C ALA A 42 10.97 -17.62 9.99
N MET A 43 10.07 -17.16 9.11
CA MET A 43 8.65 -17.51 9.13
C MET A 43 8.40 -19.00 8.94
N LYS A 44 9.11 -19.63 8.01
CA LYS A 44 9.03 -21.09 7.79
C LYS A 44 9.51 -21.88 9.00
N SER A 45 10.59 -21.44 9.66
CA SER A 45 11.07 -22.10 10.89
C SER A 45 10.08 -21.97 12.06
N ALA A 46 9.28 -20.91 12.09
CA ALA A 46 8.23 -20.72 13.07
C ALA A 46 6.90 -21.41 12.70
N GLY A 47 6.82 -22.06 11.54
CA GLY A 47 5.65 -22.82 11.11
C GLY A 47 4.59 -22.00 10.38
N TYR A 48 4.91 -20.77 9.94
CA TYR A 48 4.06 -20.01 9.03
C TYR A 48 4.14 -20.58 7.62
N SER A 49 3.01 -20.57 6.91
CA SER A 49 2.98 -20.92 5.50
C SER A 49 3.69 -19.86 4.64
N GLU A 50 4.13 -20.26 3.46
CA GLU A 50 4.79 -19.37 2.51
C GLU A 50 3.91 -18.19 2.09
N MET A 51 2.60 -18.42 1.99
CA MET A 51 1.62 -17.40 1.65
C MET A 51 1.39 -16.41 2.80
N GLU A 52 1.36 -16.88 4.05
CA GLU A 52 1.28 -16.00 5.23
C GLU A 52 2.54 -15.15 5.37
N ALA A 53 3.71 -15.75 5.14
CA ALA A 53 4.98 -15.03 5.17
C ALA A 53 5.00 -13.92 4.10
N ALA A 54 4.58 -14.21 2.87
CA ALA A 54 4.50 -13.22 1.79
C ALA A 54 3.52 -12.09 2.10
N PHE A 55 2.33 -12.43 2.59
CA PHE A 55 1.31 -11.44 2.91
C PHE A 55 1.76 -10.47 4.01
N ILE A 56 2.34 -10.99 5.10
CA ILE A 56 2.80 -10.14 6.20
C ILE A 56 3.99 -9.28 5.76
N PHE A 57 4.89 -9.82 4.95
CA PHE A 57 6.01 -9.05 4.42
C PHE A 57 5.53 -7.88 3.56
N GLN A 58 4.63 -8.13 2.62
CA GLN A 58 4.07 -7.11 1.73
C GLN A 58 3.26 -6.04 2.47
N LYS A 59 2.73 -6.34 3.66
CA LYS A 59 2.04 -5.34 4.49
C LYS A 59 2.97 -4.24 4.98
N TYR A 60 4.24 -4.58 5.25
CA TYR A 60 5.21 -3.64 5.83
C TYR A 60 6.16 -3.06 4.80
N ASP A 61 6.38 -3.76 3.68
CA ASP A 61 7.12 -3.30 2.50
C ASP A 61 6.28 -2.24 1.76
N ARG A 62 6.55 -0.96 2.04
CA ARG A 62 5.79 0.18 1.52
C ARG A 62 6.27 0.62 0.15
N ASP A 63 7.56 0.50 -0.12
CA ASP A 63 8.16 0.89 -1.38
C ASP A 63 8.17 -0.26 -2.42
N GLY A 64 7.88 -1.49 -1.97
CA GLY A 64 7.75 -2.67 -2.81
C GLY A 64 9.09 -3.20 -3.32
N ASP A 65 10.20 -2.86 -2.65
CA ASP A 65 11.55 -3.22 -3.05
C ASP A 65 11.96 -4.65 -2.61
N ASN A 66 11.03 -5.37 -1.94
CA ASN A 66 11.23 -6.68 -1.34
C ASN A 66 12.27 -6.72 -0.20
N MET A 67 12.52 -5.58 0.47
CA MET A 67 13.44 -5.41 1.56
C MET A 67 12.86 -4.48 2.62
N LEU A 68 12.62 -5.00 3.84
CA LEU A 68 12.17 -4.13 4.92
C LEU A 68 13.34 -3.28 5.42
N ASP A 69 13.26 -1.97 5.22
CA ASP A 69 14.25 -1.01 5.70
C ASP A 69 14.13 -0.78 7.21
N PHE A 70 14.98 0.11 7.75
CA PHE A 70 14.95 0.44 9.18
C PHE A 70 13.62 1.04 9.65
N LEU A 71 12.99 1.90 8.84
CA LEU A 71 11.74 2.57 9.19
C LEU A 71 10.55 1.60 9.15
N GLU A 72 10.53 0.70 8.19
CA GLU A 72 9.54 -0.35 8.01
C GLU A 72 9.68 -1.42 9.09
N CYS A 73 10.92 -1.84 9.40
CA CYS A 73 11.21 -2.74 10.52
C CYS A 73 10.81 -2.12 11.85
N ARG A 74 11.05 -0.82 12.04
CA ARG A 74 10.64 -0.10 13.25
C ARG A 74 9.13 -0.07 13.38
N LYS A 75 8.41 0.31 12.32
CA LYS A 75 6.95 0.32 12.31
C LYS A 75 6.39 -1.06 12.59
N MET A 76 6.95 -2.08 11.96
CA MET A 76 6.58 -3.47 12.20
C MET A 76 6.76 -3.86 13.66
N ARG A 77 7.89 -3.50 14.29
CA ARG A 77 8.16 -3.77 15.72
C ARG A 77 7.23 -2.99 16.66
N GLU A 78 6.92 -1.73 16.32
CA GLU A 78 5.95 -0.92 17.05
C GLU A 78 4.57 -1.57 17.00
N ASP A 79 4.11 -2.00 15.82
CA ASP A 79 2.86 -2.73 15.65
C ASP A 79 2.86 -4.06 16.45
N PHE A 80 4.01 -4.76 16.54
CA PHE A 80 4.16 -5.96 17.38
C PHE A 80 4.08 -5.67 18.88
N SER A 81 4.74 -4.60 19.31
CA SER A 81 4.80 -4.20 20.72
C SER A 81 3.44 -3.72 21.23
N LEU A 82 2.65 -3.12 20.34
CA LEU A 82 1.28 -2.68 20.61
C LEU A 82 0.25 -3.81 20.49
N GLY A 83 0.65 -5.03 20.12
CA GLY A 83 -0.26 -6.16 19.89
C GLY A 83 -1.16 -6.01 18.66
N LEU A 84 -0.95 -4.98 17.84
CA LEU A 84 -1.69 -4.69 16.60
C LEU A 84 -1.20 -5.55 15.43
N ALA A 85 -0.02 -6.15 15.56
CA ALA A 85 0.53 -7.02 14.55
C ALA A 85 -0.17 -8.38 14.59
N PHE A 86 -1.18 -8.50 13.71
CA PHE A 86 -1.78 -9.74 13.22
C PHE A 86 -1.54 -10.97 14.11
N GLN A 87 -2.14 -10.97 15.30
CA GLN A 87 -2.55 -12.24 15.88
C GLN A 87 -3.80 -12.65 15.07
N PRO A 88 -3.80 -13.80 14.39
CA PRO A 88 -5.04 -14.33 13.86
C PRO A 88 -5.94 -14.56 15.08
N MET A 89 -6.91 -13.67 15.23
CA MET A 89 -7.87 -13.64 16.31
C MET A 89 -8.55 -15.02 16.32
N ASP A 90 -8.27 -15.83 17.35
CA ASP A 90 -8.97 -17.09 17.60
C ASP A 90 -10.46 -16.75 17.75
N SER A 91 -11.22 -16.91 16.67
CA SER A 91 -12.65 -16.62 16.63
C SER A 91 -13.39 -17.86 17.12
N ASP A 92 -13.20 -18.24 18.38
CA ASP A 92 -13.81 -19.47 18.94
C ASP A 92 -13.98 -19.45 20.46
N ASP A 93 -14.13 -18.27 21.10
CA ASP A 93 -14.52 -18.21 22.52
C ASP A 93 -15.62 -17.17 22.78
N GLU A 94 -16.83 -17.50 22.32
CA GLU A 94 -18.06 -16.98 22.92
C GLU A 94 -18.93 -18.15 23.37
N GLU A 95 -18.74 -18.62 24.61
CA GLU A 95 -19.86 -18.76 25.56
C GLU A 95 -19.36 -19.11 26.98
N LYS A 96 -19.15 -18.09 27.82
CA LYS A 96 -19.86 -18.03 29.10
C LYS A 96 -19.84 -16.63 29.70
N THR A 97 -21.04 -16.07 29.73
CA THR A 97 -21.52 -14.91 30.44
C THR A 97 -20.98 -14.78 31.88
N LYS A 98 -20.54 -13.57 32.25
CA LYS A 98 -21.26 -12.69 33.22
C LYS A 98 -20.46 -11.42 33.52
N ASP A 99 -21.12 -10.30 33.23
CA ASP A 99 -21.16 -9.06 34.01
C ASP A 99 -19.86 -8.59 34.68
N THR A 100 -19.10 -7.73 34.00
CA THR A 100 -18.57 -6.54 34.69
C THR A 100 -18.39 -5.39 33.70
N GLU A 101 -19.21 -4.38 33.92
CA GLU A 101 -19.11 -3.02 33.44
C GLU A 101 -17.66 -2.49 33.50
N SER A 102 -17.32 -1.64 32.53
CA SER A 102 -16.26 -0.61 32.54
C SER A 102 -15.13 -0.78 31.53
N THR A 103 -15.03 0.25 30.69
CA THR A 103 -13.81 0.80 30.05
C THR A 103 -13.32 0.19 28.73
N ASN A 104 -13.54 0.99 27.68
CA ASN A 104 -12.70 1.22 26.50
C ASN A 104 -12.37 0.01 25.62
N LEU A 105 -12.67 0.13 24.31
CA LEU A 105 -11.73 -0.13 23.21
C LEU A 105 -12.48 0.05 21.88
N ASP A 106 -12.60 1.32 21.50
CA ASP A 106 -12.77 1.75 20.13
C ASP A 106 -11.43 1.53 19.41
N SER A 107 -11.20 0.34 18.87
CA SER A 107 -9.88 -0.01 18.31
C SER A 107 -9.95 -0.79 17.01
N ASN A 108 -11.01 -0.60 16.23
CA ASN A 108 -11.13 -1.22 14.90
C ASN A 108 -11.43 -0.24 13.77
N LYS A 109 -11.15 1.05 13.96
CA LYS A 109 -11.42 2.11 12.97
C LYS A 109 -10.19 2.56 12.17
N ASP A 110 -8.97 2.30 12.65
CA ASP A 110 -7.74 2.85 12.02
C ASP A 110 -7.13 1.99 10.90
N VAL A 111 -7.72 0.85 10.53
CA VAL A 111 -7.16 -0.05 9.49
C VAL A 111 -7.89 0.07 8.15
N PHE A 112 -9.13 0.55 8.17
CA PHE A 112 -9.90 0.81 6.96
C PHE A 112 -10.16 2.30 6.91
N ALA A 113 -9.73 2.96 5.83
CA ALA A 113 -10.12 4.34 5.55
C ALA A 113 -11.64 4.43 5.72
N ASP A 114 -12.09 5.38 6.54
CA ASP A 114 -13.52 5.55 6.74
C ASP A 114 -14.16 5.86 5.39
N ARG A 115 -15.45 5.58 5.26
CA ARG A 115 -16.19 5.88 4.03
C ARG A 115 -16.02 7.36 3.63
N GLU A 116 -15.92 8.24 4.62
CA GLU A 116 -15.68 9.67 4.46
C GLU A 116 -14.28 9.97 3.88
N ASP A 117 -13.23 9.28 4.33
CA ASP A 117 -11.88 9.41 3.77
C ASP A 117 -11.82 8.96 2.30
N CYS A 118 -12.59 7.93 1.96
CA CYS A 118 -12.71 7.43 0.59
C CYS A 118 -13.48 8.41 -0.31
N GLU A 119 -14.50 9.07 0.23
CA GLU A 119 -15.27 10.10 -0.46
C GLU A 119 -14.41 11.35 -0.68
N GLU A 120 -13.65 11.80 0.32
CA GLU A 120 -12.72 12.92 0.19
C GLU A 120 -11.63 12.63 -0.85
N LEU A 121 -11.04 11.43 -0.81
CA LEU A 121 -10.05 11.02 -1.80
C LEU A 121 -10.62 11.02 -3.21
N ASN A 122 -11.86 10.54 -3.38
CA ASN A 122 -12.55 10.54 -4.66
C ASN A 122 -12.79 11.97 -5.17
N GLU A 123 -13.21 12.90 -4.31
CA GLU A 123 -13.36 14.31 -4.69
C GLU A 123 -12.04 14.95 -5.12
N ARG A 124 -10.94 14.66 -4.41
CA ARG A 124 -9.59 15.13 -4.78
C ARG A 124 -9.14 14.55 -6.12
N ILE A 125 -9.40 13.28 -6.39
CA ILE A 125 -9.10 12.65 -7.68
C ILE A 125 -9.85 13.37 -8.81
N VAL A 126 -11.15 13.64 -8.63
CA VAL A 126 -11.97 14.36 -9.62
C VAL A 126 -11.40 15.76 -9.91
N GLN A 127 -10.96 16.49 -8.88
CA GLN A 127 -10.34 17.81 -9.07
C GLN A 127 -9.01 17.73 -9.85
N VAL A 128 -8.18 16.73 -9.55
CA VAL A 128 -6.92 16.51 -10.28
C VAL A 128 -7.20 16.12 -11.74
N GLU A 129 -8.21 15.29 -12.00
CA GLU A 129 -8.62 14.92 -13.35
C GLU A 129 -9.11 16.13 -14.15
N GLU A 130 -9.88 17.03 -13.54
CA GLU A 130 -10.30 18.27 -14.17
C GLU A 130 -9.10 19.19 -14.47
N GLY A 131 -8.18 19.34 -13.51
CA GLY A 131 -6.94 20.09 -13.68
C GLY A 131 -6.09 19.55 -14.82
N MET A 132 -5.91 18.23 -14.88
CA MET A 132 -5.17 17.55 -15.95
C MET A 132 -5.84 17.78 -17.31
N ASN A 133 -7.16 17.67 -17.39
CA ASN A 133 -7.90 17.93 -18.63
C ASN A 133 -7.74 19.38 -19.12
N ASN A 134 -7.69 20.35 -18.21
CA ASN A 134 -7.43 21.75 -18.54
C ASN A 134 -6.00 21.97 -19.06
N ILE A 135 -5.00 21.35 -18.43
CA ILE A 135 -3.61 21.39 -18.89
C ILE A 135 -3.50 20.80 -20.30
N VAL A 136 -4.13 19.64 -20.55
CA VAL A 136 -4.13 19.00 -21.87
C VAL A 136 -4.77 19.91 -22.92
N ARG A 137 -5.92 20.54 -22.61
CA ARG A 137 -6.55 21.52 -23.51
C ARG A 137 -5.65 22.72 -23.82
N GLN A 138 -4.96 23.25 -22.81
CA GLN A 138 -4.01 24.34 -23.01
C GLN A 138 -2.84 23.92 -23.91
N ILE A 139 -2.27 22.74 -23.68
CA ILE A 139 -1.19 22.19 -24.52
C ILE A 139 -1.67 22.03 -25.96
N SER A 140 -2.83 21.43 -26.20
CA SER A 140 -3.40 21.28 -27.54
C SER A 140 -3.60 22.64 -28.23
N SER A 141 -4.04 23.66 -27.48
CA SER A 141 -4.19 25.03 -28.00
C SER A 141 -2.84 25.66 -28.38
N ILE A 142 -1.82 25.51 -27.52
CA ILE A 142 -0.46 26.00 -27.78
C ILE A 142 0.13 25.33 -29.01
N ILE A 143 0.01 24.01 -29.13
CA ILE A 143 0.46 23.26 -30.31
C ILE A 143 -0.22 23.81 -31.57
N GLY A 144 -1.55 23.98 -31.54
CA GLY A 144 -2.28 24.53 -32.67
C GLY A 144 -1.87 25.97 -33.03
N ASN A 145 -1.51 26.80 -32.05
CA ASN A 145 -0.98 28.14 -32.28
C ASN A 145 0.42 28.09 -32.92
N ILE A 146 1.29 27.20 -32.45
CA ILE A 146 2.65 27.00 -32.99
C ILE A 146 2.56 26.54 -34.45
N GLU A 147 1.71 25.56 -34.76
CA GLU A 147 1.52 25.08 -36.12
C GLU A 147 1.00 26.17 -37.06
N ARG A 148 0.07 27.01 -36.59
CA ARG A 148 -0.43 28.17 -37.34
C ARG A 148 0.67 29.20 -37.57
N THR A 149 1.47 29.49 -36.55
CA THR A 149 2.58 30.47 -36.63
C THR A 149 3.65 29.99 -37.60
N GLU A 150 4.04 28.72 -37.53
CA GLU A 150 5.00 28.12 -38.47
C GLU A 150 4.48 28.07 -39.91
N ARG A 151 3.18 27.80 -40.10
CA ARG A 151 2.56 27.84 -41.43
C ARG A 151 2.58 29.24 -42.03
N ALA A 152 2.19 30.25 -41.25
CA ALA A 152 2.23 31.65 -41.68
C ALA A 152 3.66 32.11 -42.00
N ARG A 153 4.66 31.66 -41.22
CA ARG A 153 6.08 31.95 -41.50
C ARG A 153 6.51 31.39 -42.87
N ARG A 154 6.18 30.12 -43.17
CA ARG A 154 6.51 29.51 -44.48
C ARG A 154 5.80 30.19 -45.65
N GLU A 155 4.54 30.59 -45.47
CA GLU A 155 3.78 31.30 -46.49
C GLU A 155 4.38 32.68 -46.79
N ASN A 156 4.81 33.42 -45.75
CA ASN A 156 5.51 34.69 -45.90
C ASN A 156 6.85 34.52 -46.62
N GLU A 157 7.64 33.51 -46.25
CA GLU A 157 8.91 33.20 -46.93
C GLU A 157 8.70 32.85 -48.41
N HIS A 158 7.68 32.04 -48.71
CA HIS A 158 7.33 31.68 -50.08
C HIS A 158 6.80 32.87 -50.90
N ALA A 159 6.03 33.77 -50.27
CA ALA A 159 5.55 35.00 -50.92
C ALA A 159 6.71 35.95 -51.25
N LEU A 160 7.66 36.12 -50.33
CA LEU A 160 8.91 36.87 -50.57
C LEU A 160 9.71 36.28 -51.74
N MET A 161 9.84 34.96 -51.80
CA MET A 161 10.59 34.29 -52.88
C MET A 161 9.93 34.44 -54.24
N LYS A 162 8.59 34.46 -54.29
CA LYS A 162 7.82 34.71 -55.53
C LYS A 162 7.84 36.16 -56.01
N GLY A 163 8.07 37.13 -55.13
CA GLY A 163 8.12 38.55 -55.49
C GLY A 163 9.45 39.02 -56.08
N ILE A 164 10.50 38.18 -56.03
CA ILE A 164 11.86 38.51 -56.49
C ILE A 164 12.15 37.97 -57.91
N ILE A 165 11.27 37.12 -58.46
CA ILE A 165 11.34 36.56 -59.83
C ILE A 165 10.28 37.25 -60.70
#